data_AF-A0A956NG77-F1
#
_entry.id   AF-A0A956NG77-F1
#
_cell.length_a   1.000
_cell.length_b   1.000
_cell.length_c   1.000
_cell.angle_alpha   90.00
_cell.angle_beta   90.00
_cell.angle_gamma   90.00
#
_symmetry.space_group_name_H-M   'P 1'
#
loop_
_entity.id
_entity.type
_entity.pdbx_description
1 polymer ?
#
loop_
_entity_poly.entity_id
_entity_poly.type
_entity_poly.pdbx_seq_one_letter_code
_entity_poly.pdbx_strand_id
1 'polypeptide(L)'
;MTRSQLLPLSLGLGFLLSAGAAHAGPNAGGTLIIHAAPGIAYTDDLPPLCEIVDLPGDCSGAVTNLPGGSSEPHVWWIAAAFPNGSSPRLAGVTLGVHYDDAAITLVDYGPCGDFELHDEAWPAPGSGTAITWGVAQTDHLVSIYGFAGYEYYGNDVTFCVGQPAVRNAVFADDSVPSQLDPVVDFGCLGFNGDPGYLACPDGPPLIGACCVGETCVQLTEADCSDQGGTAWYLDTPCEPNPCAPVPTVEESWGRIKGQYR
;
A
#
# COMPACT_ATOMS: atom_id res chain seq x y z
N MET A 1 -68.81 -36.94 -5.58
CA MET A 1 -68.39 -35.53 -5.46
C MET A 1 -66.98 -35.51 -4.92
N THR A 2 -65.98 -35.48 -5.80
CA THR A 2 -64.56 -35.47 -5.40
C THR A 2 -63.83 -34.58 -6.39
N ARG A 3 -63.63 -33.31 -6.01
CA ARG A 3 -62.89 -32.31 -6.79
C ARG A 3 -61.40 -32.56 -6.58
N SER A 4 -60.74 -33.03 -7.63
CA SER A 4 -59.28 -33.14 -7.71
C SER A 4 -58.71 -31.74 -7.98
N GLN A 5 -57.92 -31.21 -7.05
CA GLN A 5 -57.24 -29.92 -7.19
C GLN A 5 -55.83 -30.16 -7.74
N LEU A 6 -55.56 -29.66 -8.94
CA LEU A 6 -54.24 -29.63 -9.56
C LEU A 6 -53.48 -28.41 -9.03
N LEU A 7 -52.40 -28.64 -8.28
CA LEU A 7 -51.44 -27.61 -7.90
C LEU A 7 -50.56 -27.24 -9.10
N PRO A 8 -50.38 -25.94 -9.43
CA PRO A 8 -49.44 -25.51 -10.45
C PRO A 8 -48.00 -25.61 -9.92
N LEU A 9 -47.19 -26.41 -10.60
CA LEU A 9 -45.75 -26.54 -10.36
C LEU A 9 -45.05 -25.35 -11.03
N SER A 10 -44.79 -24.29 -10.26
CA SER A 10 -44.05 -23.12 -10.72
C SER A 10 -42.56 -23.46 -10.79
N LEU A 11 -42.05 -23.76 -11.99
CA LEU A 11 -40.61 -23.85 -12.25
C LEU A 11 -40.00 -22.44 -12.13
N GLY A 12 -39.38 -22.14 -10.98
CA GLY A 12 -38.57 -20.95 -10.79
C GLY A 12 -37.26 -21.09 -11.55
N LEU A 13 -37.14 -20.37 -12.68
CA LEU A 13 -35.91 -20.27 -13.45
C LEU A 13 -34.95 -19.34 -12.70
N GLY A 14 -34.09 -19.91 -11.84
CA GLY A 14 -33.04 -19.17 -11.15
C GLY A 14 -31.97 -18.73 -12.13
N PHE A 15 -31.96 -17.45 -12.48
CA PHE A 15 -30.84 -16.80 -13.18
C PHE A 15 -29.67 -16.71 -12.20
N LEU A 16 -28.73 -17.65 -12.28
CA LEU A 16 -27.43 -17.53 -11.64
C LEU A 16 -26.64 -16.46 -12.40
N LEU A 17 -26.61 -15.25 -11.86
CA LEU A 17 -25.68 -14.20 -12.27
C LEU A 17 -24.28 -14.64 -11.82
N SER A 18 -23.56 -15.38 -12.66
CA SER A 18 -22.12 -15.55 -12.51
C SER A 18 -21.47 -14.20 -12.80
N ALA A 19 -21.15 -13.44 -11.76
CA ALA A 19 -20.19 -12.36 -11.86
C ALA A 19 -18.90 -12.97 -12.41
N GLY A 20 -18.57 -12.66 -13.67
CA GLY A 20 -17.31 -13.12 -14.25
C GLY A 20 -16.18 -12.58 -13.40
N ALA A 21 -15.26 -13.44 -12.96
CA ALA A 21 -14.02 -12.98 -12.37
C ALA A 21 -13.40 -11.99 -13.36
N ALA A 22 -13.29 -10.72 -12.96
CA ALA A 22 -12.54 -9.75 -13.74
C ALA A 22 -11.16 -10.36 -13.95
N HIS A 23 -10.75 -10.53 -15.20
CA HIS A 23 -9.52 -11.22 -15.51
C HIS A 23 -8.37 -10.32 -15.09
N ALA A 24 -7.91 -10.53 -13.87
CA ALA A 24 -6.65 -10.01 -13.34
C ALA A 24 -5.55 -10.24 -14.39
N GLY A 25 -4.75 -9.22 -14.68
CA GLY A 25 -3.60 -9.30 -15.57
C GLY A 25 -2.42 -9.99 -14.90
N PRO A 26 -1.30 -10.13 -15.63
CA PRO A 26 -0.11 -10.81 -15.10
C PRO A 26 0.51 -10.11 -13.90
N ASN A 27 0.21 -8.82 -13.67
CA ASN A 27 0.77 -8.01 -12.58
C ASN A 27 -0.25 -7.80 -11.43
N ALA A 28 -1.39 -8.49 -11.46
CA ALA A 28 -2.43 -8.33 -10.46
C ALA A 28 -1.99 -8.75 -9.06
N GLY A 29 -2.46 -8.00 -8.06
CA GLY A 29 -2.07 -8.19 -6.67
C GLY A 29 -0.68 -7.62 -6.35
N GLY A 30 0.00 -6.99 -7.32
CA GLY A 30 1.27 -6.33 -7.08
C GLY A 30 1.13 -5.12 -6.15
N THR A 31 2.15 -4.87 -5.36
CA THR A 31 2.29 -3.71 -4.47
C THR A 31 3.55 -2.93 -4.80
N LEU A 32 3.66 -1.71 -4.27
CA LEU A 32 4.91 -0.97 -4.27
C LEU A 32 5.45 -0.91 -2.85
N ILE A 33 6.68 -1.35 -2.65
CA ILE A 33 7.37 -1.34 -1.35
C ILE A 33 8.54 -0.37 -1.39
N ILE A 34 9.03 0.00 -0.20
CA ILE A 34 10.30 0.70 -0.06
C ILE A 34 11.28 -0.18 0.69
N HIS A 35 12.53 -0.21 0.23
CA HIS A 35 13.63 -0.88 0.88
C HIS A 35 14.83 0.05 1.02
N ALA A 36 15.29 0.27 2.25
CA ALA A 36 16.57 0.94 2.50
C ALA A 36 17.72 -0.07 2.53
N ALA A 37 18.86 0.26 1.93
CA ALA A 37 20.10 -0.51 2.09
C ALA A 37 21.02 0.20 3.09
N PRO A 38 20.91 -0.09 4.40
CA PRO A 38 21.77 0.54 5.40
C PRO A 38 23.26 0.21 5.23
N GLY A 39 23.59 -0.79 4.40
CA GLY A 39 24.96 -1.14 4.04
C GLY A 39 25.61 -0.24 2.99
N ILE A 40 24.83 0.64 2.33
CA ILE A 40 25.32 1.54 1.28
C ILE A 40 25.39 2.97 1.82
N ALA A 41 26.62 3.47 1.98
CA ALA A 41 26.86 4.87 2.29
C ALA A 41 26.83 5.69 1.00
N TYR A 42 25.96 6.70 0.93
CA TYR A 42 25.89 7.57 -0.23
C TYR A 42 27.16 8.42 -0.38
N THR A 43 27.68 8.50 -1.61
CA THR A 43 28.72 9.45 -2.01
C THR A 43 28.43 9.96 -3.43
N ASP A 44 28.90 11.16 -3.76
CA ASP A 44 28.71 11.75 -5.10
C ASP A 44 29.45 10.99 -6.22
N ASP A 45 30.35 10.07 -5.85
CA ASP A 45 31.10 9.21 -6.77
C ASP A 45 30.42 7.84 -6.98
N LEU A 46 29.25 7.60 -6.35
CA LEU A 46 28.51 6.35 -6.58
C LEU A 46 28.07 6.25 -8.05
N PRO A 47 28.04 5.02 -8.61
CA PRO A 47 27.31 4.77 -9.84
C PRO A 47 25.83 5.19 -9.68
N PRO A 48 25.09 5.35 -10.79
CA PRO A 48 23.64 5.56 -10.72
C PRO A 48 22.99 4.56 -9.75
N LEU A 49 22.08 5.03 -8.89
CA LEU A 49 21.51 4.23 -7.80
C LEU A 49 20.89 2.89 -8.27
N CYS A 50 20.45 2.82 -9.52
CA CYS A 50 19.89 1.63 -10.14
C CYS A 50 20.93 0.62 -10.66
N GLU A 51 22.22 0.97 -10.65
CA GLU A 51 23.33 0.03 -10.92
C GLU A 51 23.87 -0.64 -9.65
N ILE A 52 23.51 -0.10 -8.47
CA ILE A 52 23.96 -0.58 -7.14
C ILE A 52 22.80 -1.12 -6.29
N VAL A 53 21.74 -1.60 -6.95
CA VAL A 53 20.54 -2.13 -6.30
C VAL A 53 20.90 -3.29 -5.37
N ASP A 54 20.46 -3.19 -4.11
CA ASP A 54 20.58 -4.24 -3.10
C ASP A 54 19.18 -4.60 -2.56
N LEU A 55 18.37 -5.26 -3.40
CA LEU A 55 17.05 -5.73 -2.96
C LEU A 55 17.18 -7.02 -2.14
N PRO A 56 16.33 -7.23 -1.12
CA PRO A 56 16.25 -8.49 -0.42
C PRO A 56 15.78 -9.62 -1.36
N GLY A 57 16.02 -10.88 -0.97
CA GLY A 57 15.56 -12.02 -1.76
C GLY A 57 14.04 -12.18 -1.82
N ASP A 58 13.32 -11.58 -0.86
CA ASP A 58 11.87 -11.52 -0.81
C ASP A 58 11.39 -10.24 -0.13
N CYS A 59 10.10 -9.93 -0.26
CA CYS A 59 9.51 -8.72 0.27
C CYS A 59 9.66 -8.59 1.79
N SER A 60 9.59 -9.69 2.54
CA SER A 60 9.66 -9.68 4.01
C SER A 60 11.02 -9.26 4.56
N GLY A 61 12.07 -9.36 3.74
CA GLY A 61 13.41 -8.87 4.08
C GLY A 61 13.60 -7.37 3.91
N ALA A 62 12.59 -6.62 3.45
CA ALA A 62 12.72 -5.20 3.20
C ALA A 62 12.87 -4.41 4.52
N VAL A 63 13.97 -3.66 4.62
CA VAL A 63 14.19 -2.67 5.68
C VAL A 63 13.38 -1.40 5.38
N THR A 64 12.39 -1.11 6.24
CA THR A 64 11.50 0.06 6.13
C THR A 64 11.74 1.12 7.21
N ASN A 65 12.81 1.00 8.00
CA ASN A 65 13.13 1.94 9.07
C ASN A 65 14.59 2.35 8.99
N LEU A 66 14.83 3.65 9.09
CA LEU A 66 16.16 4.24 9.13
C LEU A 66 16.33 5.10 10.39
N PRO A 67 17.57 5.22 10.90
CA PRO A 67 17.85 6.30 11.84
C PRO A 67 17.63 7.66 11.14
N GLY A 68 17.19 8.67 11.89
CA GLY A 68 17.19 10.05 11.43
C GLY A 68 18.03 10.94 12.37
N GLY A 69 17.78 12.25 12.33
CA GLY A 69 18.51 13.24 13.11
C GLY A 69 19.99 13.36 12.71
N SER A 70 20.32 12.98 11.48
CA SER A 70 21.68 13.03 10.94
C SER A 70 21.67 13.65 9.55
N SER A 71 22.79 14.28 9.18
CA SER A 71 22.99 14.78 7.82
C SER A 71 23.62 13.74 6.89
N GLU A 72 23.73 12.48 7.33
CA GLU A 72 24.30 11.40 6.53
C GLU A 72 23.22 10.83 5.61
N PRO A 73 23.36 10.93 4.26
CA PRO A 73 22.34 10.43 3.36
C PRO A 73 22.29 8.90 3.38
N HIS A 74 21.07 8.37 3.49
CA HIS A 74 20.74 6.97 3.34
C HIS A 74 20.30 6.70 1.90
N VAL A 75 20.49 5.47 1.43
CA VAL A 75 20.01 5.03 0.11
C VAL A 75 18.84 4.07 0.28
N TRP A 76 17.79 4.28 -0.50
CA TRP A 76 16.64 3.39 -0.57
C TRP A 76 16.08 3.30 -1.98
N TRP A 77 15.30 2.24 -2.24
CA TRP A 77 14.62 2.03 -3.50
C TRP A 77 13.13 1.83 -3.29
N ILE A 78 12.36 2.28 -4.27
CA ILE A 78 11.02 1.78 -4.51
C ILE A 78 11.15 0.51 -5.34
N ALA A 79 10.47 -0.55 -4.92
CA ALA A 79 10.38 -1.79 -5.68
C ALA A 79 8.93 -2.19 -5.92
N ALA A 80 8.64 -2.77 -7.08
CA ALA A 80 7.41 -3.52 -7.28
C ALA A 80 7.57 -4.91 -6.68
N ALA A 81 6.58 -5.33 -5.89
CA ALA A 81 6.53 -6.67 -5.31
C ALA A 81 5.28 -7.39 -5.80
N PHE A 82 5.44 -8.64 -6.27
CA PHE A 82 4.35 -9.45 -6.82
C PHE A 82 4.08 -10.71 -5.98
N PRO A 83 2.82 -11.17 -5.89
CA PRO A 83 2.47 -12.35 -5.11
C PRO A 83 3.28 -13.59 -5.51
N ASN A 84 3.59 -14.44 -4.53
CA ASN A 84 4.28 -15.70 -4.73
C ASN A 84 3.45 -16.61 -5.66
N GLY A 85 4.10 -17.12 -6.71
CA GLY A 85 3.44 -17.97 -7.71
C GLY A 85 2.70 -17.20 -8.80
N SER A 86 2.77 -15.87 -8.80
CA SER A 86 2.44 -15.06 -9.97
C SER A 86 3.50 -15.23 -11.07
N SER A 87 3.25 -14.63 -12.23
CA SER A 87 4.20 -14.59 -13.35
C SER A 87 4.21 -13.17 -13.90
N PRO A 88 4.79 -12.22 -13.14
CA PRO A 88 4.71 -10.81 -13.49
C PRO A 88 5.36 -10.58 -14.86
N ARG A 89 4.82 -9.59 -15.57
CA ARG A 89 5.34 -9.13 -16.86
C ARG A 89 5.37 -7.61 -16.85
N LEU A 90 6.05 -7.04 -15.87
CA LEU A 90 6.06 -5.61 -15.65
C LEU A 90 6.83 -4.90 -16.78
N ALA A 91 6.11 -4.14 -17.60
CA ALA A 91 6.69 -3.35 -18.69
C ALA A 91 6.58 -1.84 -18.43
N GLY A 92 5.71 -1.43 -17.52
CA GLY A 92 5.66 -0.06 -17.03
C GLY A 92 4.94 0.08 -15.70
N VAL A 93 5.22 1.16 -14.98
CA VAL A 93 4.59 1.49 -13.71
C VAL A 93 4.38 2.99 -13.62
N THR A 94 3.28 3.41 -13.01
CA THR A 94 3.08 4.80 -12.58
C THR A 94 2.98 4.86 -11.06
N LEU A 95 3.64 5.82 -10.45
CA LEU A 95 3.65 6.00 -8.99
C LEU A 95 3.82 7.47 -8.61
N GLY A 96 3.50 7.81 -7.37
CA GLY A 96 3.84 9.07 -6.74
C GLY A 96 4.56 8.86 -5.40
N VAL A 97 5.04 9.95 -4.82
CA VAL A 97 5.69 9.97 -3.50
C VAL A 97 5.07 11.03 -2.60
N HIS A 98 5.05 10.75 -1.29
CA HIS A 98 4.49 11.63 -0.26
C HIS A 98 5.45 11.68 0.92
N TYR A 99 5.89 12.88 1.28
CA TYR A 99 6.78 13.13 2.42
C TYR A 99 6.70 14.60 2.83
N ASP A 100 7.24 14.95 4.00
CA ASP A 100 7.40 16.35 4.43
C ASP A 100 8.73 16.89 3.89
N ASP A 101 8.70 17.78 2.90
CA ASP A 101 9.88 18.38 2.29
C ASP A 101 10.60 19.39 3.20
N ALA A 102 9.99 19.80 4.32
CA ALA A 102 10.66 20.53 5.37
C ALA A 102 11.48 19.62 6.29
N ALA A 103 11.18 18.32 6.34
CA ALA A 103 11.85 17.36 7.21
C ALA A 103 12.84 16.44 6.46
N ILE A 104 12.48 15.99 5.27
CA ILE A 104 13.28 15.07 4.45
C ILE A 104 13.90 15.84 3.28
N THR A 105 15.23 15.75 3.17
CA THR A 105 15.99 16.29 2.04
C THR A 105 16.45 15.14 1.14
N LEU A 106 16.04 15.18 -0.13
CA LEU A 106 16.55 14.28 -1.16
C LEU A 106 17.80 14.93 -1.79
N VAL A 107 18.89 14.17 -1.88
CA VAL A 107 20.17 14.63 -2.46
C VAL A 107 20.48 14.02 -3.81
N ASP A 108 19.94 12.83 -4.10
CA ASP A 108 20.05 12.16 -5.39
C ASP A 108 18.87 11.22 -5.60
N TYR A 109 18.54 10.94 -6.85
CA TYR A 109 17.41 10.08 -7.21
C TYR A 109 17.48 9.70 -8.70
N GLY A 110 16.95 8.53 -9.06
CA GLY A 110 16.92 8.13 -10.48
C GLY A 110 16.12 6.86 -10.79
N PRO A 111 15.62 6.73 -12.04
CA PRO A 111 14.80 5.61 -12.47
C PRO A 111 15.65 4.36 -12.77
N CYS A 112 15.06 3.18 -12.55
CA CYS A 112 15.67 1.88 -12.89
C CYS A 112 15.14 1.30 -14.22
N GLY A 113 14.32 2.07 -14.95
CA GLY A 113 13.80 1.71 -16.27
C GLY A 113 14.54 2.38 -17.42
N ASP A 114 14.17 1.98 -18.64
CA ASP A 114 14.77 2.49 -19.88
C ASP A 114 14.26 3.87 -20.27
N PHE A 115 13.04 4.22 -19.83
CA PHE A 115 12.42 5.51 -20.09
C PHE A 115 11.55 5.96 -18.91
N GLU A 116 11.67 7.25 -18.60
CA GLU A 116 10.90 7.93 -17.57
C GLU A 116 10.06 9.06 -18.17
N LEU A 117 8.83 9.19 -17.70
CA LEU A 117 7.98 10.36 -17.90
C LEU A 117 7.45 10.83 -16.55
N HIS A 118 7.94 11.97 -16.07
CA HIS A 118 7.61 12.51 -14.77
C HIS A 118 6.87 13.85 -14.86
N ASP A 119 6.19 14.22 -13.77
CA ASP A 119 5.63 15.55 -13.60
C ASP A 119 6.75 16.60 -13.47
N GLU A 120 6.46 17.87 -13.74
CA GLU A 120 7.45 18.97 -13.72
C GLU A 120 8.16 19.13 -12.37
N ALA A 121 7.45 18.82 -11.28
CA ALA A 121 7.94 18.97 -9.91
C ALA A 121 8.59 17.69 -9.36
N TRP A 122 8.71 16.61 -10.14
CA TRP A 122 9.27 15.35 -9.64
C TRP A 122 10.71 15.52 -9.12
N PRO A 123 11.07 14.96 -7.94
CA PRO A 123 10.29 14.07 -7.06
C PRO A 123 9.68 14.78 -5.83
N ALA A 124 9.21 16.03 -5.95
CA ALA A 124 8.58 16.76 -4.83
C ALA A 124 7.35 16.02 -4.25
N PRO A 125 6.95 16.30 -2.99
CA PRO A 125 5.79 15.65 -2.39
C PRO A 125 4.51 15.79 -3.21
N GLY A 126 3.79 14.70 -3.39
CA GLY A 126 2.55 14.60 -4.18
C GLY A 126 2.75 14.56 -5.70
N SER A 127 3.98 14.68 -6.21
CA SER A 127 4.28 14.51 -7.63
C SER A 127 4.33 13.04 -8.05
N GLY A 128 4.27 12.78 -9.36
CA GLY A 128 4.29 11.44 -9.93
C GLY A 128 5.32 11.24 -11.04
N THR A 129 5.64 9.97 -11.28
CA THR A 129 6.43 9.50 -12.42
C THR A 129 5.87 8.23 -13.03
N ALA A 130 6.21 7.99 -14.29
CA ALA A 130 5.94 6.78 -15.04
C ALA A 130 7.26 6.20 -15.56
N ILE A 131 7.56 4.96 -15.20
CA ILE A 131 8.77 4.24 -15.60
C ILE A 131 8.39 3.11 -16.55
N THR A 132 9.17 2.89 -17.60
CA THR A 132 8.95 1.80 -18.55
C THR A 132 10.25 1.07 -18.89
N TRP A 133 10.12 -0.21 -19.25
CA TRP A 133 11.20 -1.06 -19.70
C TRP A 133 10.90 -1.55 -21.13
N GLY A 134 11.92 -1.63 -21.97
CA GLY A 134 11.85 -2.21 -23.31
C GLY A 134 11.72 -3.74 -23.28
N VAL A 135 12.05 -4.37 -22.13
CA VAL A 135 11.86 -5.79 -21.87
C VAL A 135 11.06 -5.93 -20.58
N ALA A 136 9.99 -6.74 -20.61
CA ALA A 136 9.20 -7.01 -19.42
C ALA A 136 10.05 -7.62 -18.31
N GLN A 137 9.96 -7.04 -17.13
CA GLN A 137 10.56 -7.56 -15.91
C GLN A 137 9.70 -8.70 -15.38
N THR A 138 10.32 -9.84 -15.10
CA THR A 138 9.63 -11.08 -14.69
C THR A 138 9.96 -11.53 -13.27
N ASP A 139 10.81 -10.78 -12.57
CA ASP A 139 11.14 -11.05 -11.18
C ASP A 139 9.98 -10.64 -10.26
N HIS A 140 9.89 -11.28 -9.10
CA HIS A 140 8.86 -10.97 -8.10
C HIS A 140 9.18 -9.70 -7.30
N LEU A 141 10.44 -9.27 -7.32
CA LEU A 141 10.90 -7.98 -6.82
C LEU A 141 11.64 -7.27 -7.94
N VAL A 142 11.14 -6.11 -8.34
CA VAL A 142 11.72 -5.30 -9.43
C VAL A 142 12.02 -3.92 -8.89
N SER A 143 13.28 -3.49 -8.94
CA SER A 143 13.65 -2.12 -8.57
C SER A 143 13.10 -1.14 -9.59
N ILE A 144 12.44 -0.08 -9.10
CA ILE A 144 11.75 0.90 -9.93
C ILE A 144 12.48 2.23 -9.94
N TYR A 145 12.88 2.69 -8.74
CA TYR A 145 13.44 4.01 -8.55
C TYR A 145 14.33 4.04 -7.32
N GLY A 146 15.53 4.60 -7.43
CA GLY A 146 16.44 4.81 -6.30
C GLY A 146 16.39 6.25 -5.79
N PHE A 147 16.58 6.41 -4.48
CA PHE A 147 16.69 7.69 -3.80
C PHE A 147 17.88 7.67 -2.83
N ALA A 148 18.49 8.84 -2.66
CA ALA A 148 19.36 9.14 -1.55
C ALA A 148 18.88 10.41 -0.84
N GLY A 149 18.90 10.40 0.48
CA GLY A 149 18.44 11.54 1.28
C GLY A 149 18.55 11.31 2.77
N TYR A 150 18.15 12.28 3.56
CA TYR A 150 18.22 12.22 5.02
C TYR A 150 17.11 13.03 5.69
N GLU A 151 16.85 12.69 6.94
CA GLU A 151 16.01 13.46 7.87
C GLU A 151 16.93 14.25 8.80
N TYR A 152 16.79 15.58 8.79
CA TYR A 152 17.78 16.46 9.42
C TYR A 152 17.48 16.82 10.89
N TYR A 153 16.21 16.90 11.26
CA TYR A 153 15.77 17.52 12.51
C TYR A 153 15.53 16.54 13.67
N GLY A 154 15.69 15.24 13.44
CA GLY A 154 15.35 14.21 14.41
C GLY A 154 13.84 14.08 14.60
N ASN A 155 13.05 14.52 13.61
CA ASN A 155 11.61 14.40 13.64
C ASN A 155 11.20 12.97 13.27
N ASP A 156 10.13 12.50 13.88
CA ASP A 156 9.44 11.29 13.43
C ASP A 156 8.67 11.66 12.14
N VAL A 157 9.12 11.12 11.01
CA VAL A 157 8.56 11.38 9.67
C VAL A 157 8.68 10.15 8.78
N THR A 158 7.87 10.12 7.72
CA THR A 158 7.86 9.04 6.74
C THR A 158 8.05 9.56 5.31
N PHE A 159 8.68 8.73 4.49
CA PHE A 159 8.68 8.83 3.03
C PHE A 159 7.84 7.69 2.48
N CYS A 160 6.69 7.99 1.89
CA CYS A 160 5.74 7.00 1.39
C CYS A 160 5.65 7.02 -0.13
N VAL A 161 5.50 5.84 -0.71
CA VAL A 161 5.02 5.70 -2.08
C VAL A 161 3.50 5.80 -2.08
N GLY A 162 2.91 6.28 -3.16
CA GLY A 162 1.46 6.42 -3.24
C GLY A 162 0.93 6.68 -4.63
N GLN A 163 -0.34 7.07 -4.67
CA GLN A 163 -1.02 7.50 -5.89
C GLN A 163 -0.40 8.81 -6.40
N PRO A 164 -0.08 8.93 -7.70
CA PRO A 164 0.29 10.22 -8.28
C PRO A 164 -0.92 11.14 -8.38
N ALA A 165 -0.71 12.46 -8.32
CA ALA A 165 -1.83 13.42 -8.27
C ALA A 165 -2.74 13.41 -9.51
N VAL A 166 -2.21 13.04 -10.68
CA VAL A 166 -2.91 13.17 -11.96
C VAL A 166 -3.50 11.84 -12.46
N ARG A 167 -3.02 10.69 -11.96
CA ARG A 167 -3.37 9.34 -12.47
C ARG A 167 -3.38 8.32 -11.34
N ASN A 168 -4.03 7.18 -11.56
CA ASN A 168 -3.90 6.05 -10.64
C ASN A 168 -2.54 5.37 -10.83
N ALA A 169 -1.97 4.88 -9.74
CA ALA A 169 -0.83 3.99 -9.77
C ALA A 169 -1.25 2.63 -10.33
N VAL A 170 -0.61 2.21 -11.42
CA VAL A 170 -0.89 0.96 -12.13
C VAL A 170 0.40 0.31 -12.59
N PHE A 171 0.37 -1.00 -12.73
CA PHE A 171 1.34 -1.80 -13.47
C PHE A 171 0.81 -2.07 -14.86
N ALA A 172 1.63 -1.83 -15.88
CA ALA A 172 1.36 -2.16 -17.27
C ALA A 172 2.16 -3.41 -17.67
N ASP A 173 1.52 -4.32 -18.39
CA ASP A 173 2.19 -5.44 -19.02
C ASP A 173 2.70 -5.12 -20.44
N ASP A 174 3.38 -6.09 -21.06
CA ASP A 174 3.93 -5.97 -22.42
C ASP A 174 2.99 -6.44 -23.54
N SER A 175 1.69 -6.58 -23.27
CA SER A 175 0.69 -6.86 -24.31
C SER A 175 0.37 -5.59 -25.13
N VAL A 176 -0.32 -5.76 -26.26
CA VAL A 176 -0.68 -4.65 -27.15
C VAL A 176 -2.19 -4.72 -27.46
N PRO A 177 -3.04 -3.86 -26.86
CA PRO A 177 -2.71 -2.83 -25.86
C PRO A 177 -2.33 -3.44 -24.50
N SER A 178 -1.48 -2.74 -23.73
CA SER A 178 -1.08 -3.19 -22.40
C SER A 178 -2.29 -3.38 -21.49
N GLN A 179 -2.28 -4.48 -20.76
CA GLN A 179 -3.18 -4.71 -19.64
C GLN A 179 -2.67 -3.92 -18.43
N LEU A 180 -3.58 -3.20 -17.77
CA LEU A 180 -3.28 -2.39 -16.60
C LEU A 180 -3.85 -3.06 -15.35
N ASP A 181 -2.97 -3.37 -14.40
CA ASP A 181 -3.35 -3.87 -13.08
C ASP A 181 -3.14 -2.77 -12.03
N PRO A 182 -4.09 -2.52 -11.12
CA PRO A 182 -3.92 -1.53 -10.07
C PRO A 182 -2.83 -1.96 -9.09
N VAL A 183 -2.05 -0.99 -8.60
CA VAL A 183 -1.22 -1.19 -7.40
C VAL A 183 -2.16 -1.35 -6.20
N VAL A 184 -2.10 -2.49 -5.52
CA VAL A 184 -3.07 -2.78 -4.45
C VAL A 184 -2.70 -2.16 -3.10
N ASP A 185 -1.42 -1.87 -2.89
CA ASP A 185 -0.91 -1.30 -1.63
C ASP A 185 0.44 -0.59 -1.82
N PHE A 186 0.79 0.32 -0.90
CA PHE A 186 1.96 1.20 -0.98
C PHE A 186 2.74 1.24 0.34
N GLY A 187 4.05 1.00 0.28
CA GLY A 187 4.95 1.03 1.42
C GLY A 187 5.43 2.43 1.81
N CYS A 188 5.91 2.53 3.04
CA CYS A 188 6.53 3.72 3.62
C CYS A 188 7.87 3.38 4.28
N LEU A 189 8.81 4.31 4.17
CA LEU A 189 10.07 4.34 4.91
C LEU A 189 9.93 5.29 6.09
N GLY A 190 10.13 4.78 7.31
CA GLY A 190 10.12 5.57 8.53
C GLY A 190 11.52 6.05 8.92
N PHE A 191 11.61 7.28 9.41
CA PHE A 191 12.80 7.84 10.04
C PHE A 191 12.58 8.02 11.55
N ASN A 192 13.61 7.77 12.34
CA ASN A 192 13.61 7.90 13.80
C ASN A 192 12.61 6.96 14.51
N GLY A 193 11.60 7.52 15.19
CA GLY A 193 10.61 6.81 15.98
C GLY A 193 9.34 6.44 15.21
N ASP A 194 9.13 6.99 14.01
CA ASP A 194 7.98 6.65 13.18
C ASP A 194 8.25 5.33 12.44
N PRO A 195 7.43 4.28 12.64
CA PRO A 195 7.61 3.03 11.94
C PRO A 195 7.26 3.19 10.46
N GLY A 196 8.12 2.68 9.59
CA GLY A 196 7.77 2.46 8.19
C GLY A 196 6.71 1.38 8.02
N TYR A 197 6.16 1.29 6.80
CA TYR A 197 5.11 0.36 6.44
C TYR A 197 5.55 -0.54 5.29
N LEU A 198 5.43 -1.85 5.47
CA LEU A 198 5.85 -2.83 4.49
C LEU A 198 4.63 -3.49 3.81
N ALA A 199 4.31 -3.01 2.62
CA ALA A 199 3.18 -3.46 1.80
C ALA A 199 3.48 -4.75 1.03
N CYS A 200 3.70 -5.88 1.71
CA CYS A 200 3.98 -7.15 1.02
C CYS A 200 2.73 -7.80 0.43
N PRO A 201 2.75 -8.27 -0.84
CA PRO A 201 1.60 -8.89 -1.48
C PRO A 201 1.18 -10.21 -0.83
N ASP A 202 2.15 -10.98 -0.32
CA ASP A 202 1.91 -12.18 0.49
C ASP A 202 2.20 -11.94 1.98
N GLY A 203 2.13 -10.68 2.41
CA GLY A 203 2.24 -10.34 3.82
C GLY A 203 1.18 -11.09 4.65
N PRO A 204 1.41 -11.26 5.96
CA PRO A 204 0.35 -11.73 6.83
C PRO A 204 -0.88 -10.85 6.62
N PRO A 205 -2.09 -11.42 6.48
CA PRO A 205 -3.29 -10.63 6.29
C PRO A 205 -3.40 -9.57 7.37
N LEU A 206 -3.70 -8.33 6.97
CA LEU A 206 -3.89 -7.24 7.93
C LEU A 206 -5.08 -7.59 8.83
N ILE A 207 -4.81 -7.66 10.13
CA ILE A 207 -5.85 -7.85 11.14
C ILE A 207 -6.24 -6.49 11.72
N GLY A 208 -7.51 -6.38 12.08
CA GLY A 208 -8.06 -5.20 12.71
C GLY A 208 -9.13 -5.58 13.71
N ALA A 209 -9.56 -4.60 14.50
CA ALA A 209 -10.69 -4.75 15.40
C ALA A 209 -11.98 -4.90 14.59
N CYS A 210 -12.53 -6.11 14.56
CA CYS A 210 -13.84 -6.41 13.99
C CYS A 210 -14.91 -6.38 15.07
N CYS A 211 -15.97 -5.60 14.84
CA CYS A 211 -17.11 -5.49 15.73
C CYS A 211 -18.25 -6.40 15.31
N VAL A 212 -18.40 -7.53 16.01
CA VAL A 212 -19.54 -8.43 15.86
C VAL A 212 -20.52 -8.13 17.00
N GLY A 213 -21.43 -7.18 16.75
CA GLY A 213 -22.25 -6.58 17.81
C GLY A 213 -21.42 -5.71 18.75
N GLU A 214 -21.46 -6.00 20.05
CA GLU A 214 -20.63 -5.30 21.07
C GLU A 214 -19.30 -6.01 21.36
N THR A 215 -19.05 -7.16 20.71
CA THR A 215 -17.82 -7.94 20.90
C THR A 215 -16.78 -7.56 19.85
N CYS A 216 -15.57 -7.24 20.30
CA CYS A 216 -14.43 -7.07 19.42
C CYS A 216 -13.66 -8.38 19.27
N VAL A 217 -13.35 -8.74 18.03
CA VAL A 217 -12.42 -9.83 17.68
C VAL A 217 -11.39 -9.32 16.68
N GLN A 218 -10.15 -9.80 16.78
CA GLN A 218 -9.09 -9.49 15.82
C GLN A 218 -9.22 -10.40 14.60
N LEU A 219 -9.61 -9.81 13.47
CA LEU A 219 -9.86 -10.52 12.21
C LEU A 219 -9.37 -9.70 11.03
N THR A 220 -9.20 -10.35 9.89
CA THR A 220 -9.09 -9.65 8.60
C THR A 220 -10.41 -8.96 8.26
N GLU A 221 -10.38 -7.96 7.37
CA GLU A 221 -11.61 -7.30 6.91
C GLU A 221 -12.59 -8.29 6.24
N ALA A 222 -12.04 -9.22 5.44
CA ALA A 222 -12.82 -10.26 4.78
C ALA A 222 -13.47 -11.20 5.81
N ASP A 223 -12.70 -11.73 6.76
CA ASP A 223 -13.23 -12.59 7.82
C ASP A 223 -14.24 -11.86 8.71
N CYS A 224 -14.03 -10.56 8.93
CA CYS A 224 -14.97 -9.72 9.68
C CYS A 224 -16.32 -9.63 8.96
N SER A 225 -16.28 -9.38 7.66
CA SER A 225 -17.48 -9.32 6.81
C SER A 225 -18.19 -10.67 6.78
N ASP A 226 -17.45 -11.78 6.64
CA ASP A 226 -17.99 -13.14 6.63
C ASP A 226 -18.64 -13.54 7.97
N GLN A 227 -18.16 -12.98 9.08
CA GLN A 227 -18.74 -13.17 10.42
C GLN A 227 -19.90 -12.22 10.75
N GLY A 228 -20.31 -11.37 9.80
CA GLY A 228 -21.39 -10.41 10.01
C GLY A 228 -20.99 -9.24 10.91
N GLY A 229 -19.71 -8.86 10.90
CA GLY A 229 -19.21 -7.67 11.57
C GLY A 229 -19.86 -6.40 11.04
N THR A 230 -20.15 -5.46 11.93
CA THR A 230 -20.79 -4.17 11.62
C THR A 230 -19.78 -3.04 11.41
N ALA A 231 -18.55 -3.21 11.91
CA ALA A 231 -17.43 -2.29 11.72
C ALA A 231 -16.11 -3.06 11.75
N TRP A 232 -15.13 -2.59 10.99
CA TRP A 232 -13.76 -3.08 11.02
C TRP A 232 -12.80 -1.88 11.06
N TYR A 233 -11.85 -1.91 12.00
CA TYR A 233 -10.87 -0.87 12.18
C TYR A 233 -9.46 -1.46 11.99
N LEU A 234 -8.85 -1.13 10.85
CA LEU A 234 -7.48 -1.55 10.53
C LEU A 234 -6.52 -1.16 11.65
N ASP A 235 -5.63 -2.08 12.01
CA ASP A 235 -4.53 -1.88 12.97
C ASP A 235 -4.96 -1.37 14.35
N THR A 236 -6.26 -1.53 14.68
CA THR A 236 -6.81 -1.13 15.96
C THR A 236 -6.88 -2.37 16.87
N PRO A 237 -6.28 -2.34 18.07
CA PRO A 237 -6.39 -3.44 19.02
C PRO A 237 -7.83 -3.56 19.54
N CYS A 238 -8.22 -4.75 20.02
CA CYS A 238 -9.53 -4.95 20.66
C CYS A 238 -9.57 -4.50 22.12
N GLU A 239 -8.46 -4.02 22.67
CA GLU A 239 -8.38 -3.49 24.03
C GLU A 239 -7.72 -2.10 23.99
N PRO A 240 -8.44 -1.03 24.39
CA PRO A 240 -9.83 -1.03 24.86
C PRO A 240 -10.83 -1.41 23.75
N ASN A 241 -11.93 -2.09 24.10
CA ASN A 241 -12.94 -2.55 23.12
C ASN A 241 -13.55 -1.37 22.32
N PRO A 242 -13.22 -1.23 21.03
CA PRO A 242 -13.71 -0.12 20.20
C PRO A 242 -15.18 -0.30 19.78
N CYS A 243 -15.75 -1.48 20.00
CA CYS A 243 -17.13 -1.83 19.65
C CYS A 243 -18.12 -1.48 20.76
N ALA A 244 -17.62 -1.19 21.97
CA ALA A 244 -18.47 -0.76 23.06
C ALA A 244 -19.08 0.61 22.70
N PRO A 245 -20.40 0.81 22.89
CA PRO A 245 -21.00 2.12 22.69
C PRO A 245 -20.29 3.10 23.61
N VAL A 246 -19.73 4.18 23.03
CA VAL A 246 -19.19 5.28 23.83
C VAL A 246 -20.33 5.74 24.73
N PRO A 247 -20.20 5.68 26.06
CA PRO A 247 -21.29 6.08 26.94
C PRO A 247 -21.58 7.54 26.65
N THR A 248 -22.71 7.80 25.98
CA THR A 248 -23.26 9.14 25.86
C THR A 248 -23.72 9.50 27.25
N VAL A 249 -22.84 10.12 28.03
CA VAL A 249 -23.24 10.68 29.30
C VAL A 249 -24.26 11.76 28.92
N GLU A 250 -25.54 11.50 29.18
CA GLU A 250 -26.56 12.55 29.15
C GLU A 250 -26.31 13.49 30.34
N GLU A 251 -25.17 14.18 30.33
CA GLU A 251 -24.98 15.32 31.18
C GLU A 251 -25.76 16.47 30.55
N SER A 252 -26.75 16.98 31.30
CA SER A 252 -27.44 18.19 30.89
C SER A 252 -26.41 19.27 30.53
N TRP A 253 -26.66 20.04 29.47
CA TRP A 253 -25.83 21.18 29.08
C TRP A 253 -25.46 22.12 30.24
N GLY A 254 -26.29 22.17 31.30
CA GLY A 254 -26.00 22.92 32.51
C GLY A 254 -24.81 22.38 33.33
N ARG A 255 -24.61 21.06 33.37
CA ARG A 255 -23.54 20.40 34.12
C ARG A 255 -22.19 20.52 33.42
N ILE A 256 -22.18 20.38 32.09
CA ILE A 256 -20.99 20.64 31.25
C ILE A 256 -20.54 22.10 31.43
N LYS A 257 -21.45 23.08 31.32
CA LYS A 257 -21.10 24.51 31.49
C LYS A 257 -20.57 24.84 32.90
N GLY A 258 -20.97 24.10 33.92
CA GLY A 258 -20.51 24.30 35.30
C GLY A 258 -19.05 23.90 35.55
N GLN A 259 -18.49 22.99 34.74
CA GLN A 259 -17.10 22.53 34.87
C GLN A 259 -16.06 23.51 34.30
N TYR A 260 -16.49 24.49 33.49
CA TYR A 260 -15.61 25.49 32.85
C TYR A 260 -15.74 26.90 33.47
N ARG A 261 -16.22 27.01 34.71
CA ARG A 261 -16.28 28.25 35.49
C ARG A 261 -15.28 28.21 36.63
#